data_AF-A0A1G7KQV3-F1
#
_entry.id   AF-A0A1G7KQV3-F1
#
_cell.length_a   1.000
_cell.length_b   1.000
_cell.length_c   1.000
_cell.angle_alpha   90.00
_cell.angle_beta   90.00
_cell.angle_gamma   90.00
#
_symmetry.space_group_name_H-M   'P 1'
#
loop_
_entity.id
_entity.type
_entity.pdbx_description
1 polymer ?
#
loop_
_entity_poly.entity_id
_entity_poly.type
_entity_poly.pdbx_seq_one_letter_code
_entity_poly.pdbx_strand_id
1 'polypeptide(L)'
;MRWVWALSLFSLALAQGPTYEDWTKYLLSAPDYRLEQVLKGKWPYLEVLRKDRLRDYQGGATTPEAQAHEFYLPLSSLEATREVARDLRKAWQRFEERYYWRVITELNNPAFWFAYCLAGVKGPELNPPLPEFKLMVPSEGVDTAFLEAATRSTPLDLGRWASAGLHKLDKYLPVPQVDPKEFCDGLGMQILPLMYIPGFKVLVQGTEVFRTPGYPSRPFWFNEAEANARVERAMQKALTDYYADYLKDVARALLTPRPSTPQDLLSLLPRDFRSLGNPKAYLPVPWQGHLLGAGSVVAPVYTELFPADLPALWDQVQAIWDTYKRLIDRAGTEVEKVYLYVHFYRSAKTLFDSRAFLGLPGVDALKGNLENLVNAPLRALTGAIPVLKGCAGDLDRVASCAATALMTVDEVVKAKGEVEKLTGGKPQDEPLKAKEAPGLWKFEEAKRWLPPSSLPVYEAFGYATFFQGTNFLEVTTVPDIRNVDLSQVNLGNWMGWAWGQLSRLVVYWHTPLTIDIRVEYCPPCVIAYPSLPLEGPVQPLGVPPYVLPFALERTHWRWVSVPEGYEVPGVRGAPYTLVSDLSAYALDLRALYRPLLGR
;
A
#
# COMPACT_ATOMS: atom_id res chain seq x y z
N MET A 1 -34.30 3.53 27.69
CA MET A 1 -33.25 2.99 28.61
C MET A 1 -32.75 1.58 28.26
N ARG A 2 -33.47 0.72 27.50
CA ARG A 2 -33.00 -0.63 27.13
C ARG A 2 -32.02 -0.73 25.95
N TRP A 3 -31.73 0.36 25.24
CA TRP A 3 -30.84 0.36 24.06
C TRP A 3 -29.38 0.72 24.35
N VAL A 4 -29.10 1.37 25.49
CA VAL A 4 -27.74 1.77 25.87
C VAL A 4 -26.90 0.57 26.32
N TRP A 5 -27.53 -0.46 26.91
CA TRP A 5 -26.85 -1.67 27.36
C TRP A 5 -26.47 -2.64 26.23
N ALA A 6 -27.19 -2.62 25.09
CA ALA A 6 -26.84 -3.43 23.93
C ALA A 6 -25.56 -2.93 23.24
N LEU A 7 -25.35 -1.61 23.19
CA LEU A 7 -24.13 -1.00 22.66
C LEU A 7 -22.90 -1.25 23.56
N SER A 8 -23.09 -1.38 24.88
CA SER A 8 -22.02 -1.70 25.83
C SER A 8 -21.61 -3.19 25.84
N LEU A 9 -22.53 -4.09 25.47
CA LEU A 9 -22.23 -5.52 25.35
C LEU A 9 -21.58 -5.88 24.01
N PHE A 10 -21.90 -5.14 22.93
CA PHE A 10 -21.17 -5.24 21.66
C PHE A 10 -19.76 -4.65 21.73
N SER A 11 -19.52 -3.63 22.56
CA SER A 11 -18.18 -3.07 22.74
C SER A 11 -17.26 -3.93 23.62
N LEU A 12 -17.80 -4.75 24.53
CA LEU A 12 -17.00 -5.68 25.34
C LEU A 12 -16.61 -6.97 24.58
N ALA A 13 -17.42 -7.43 23.63
CA ALA A 13 -17.03 -8.53 22.73
C ALA A 13 -16.00 -8.09 21.65
N LEU A 14 -15.92 -6.79 21.36
CA LEU A 14 -14.89 -6.19 20.50
C LEU A 14 -13.62 -5.74 21.28
N ALA A 15 -13.64 -5.80 22.62
CA ALA A 15 -12.52 -5.40 23.47
C ALA A 15 -11.55 -6.55 23.79
N GLN A 16 -11.94 -7.79 23.52
CA GLN A 16 -10.99 -8.91 23.47
C GLN A 16 -10.53 -9.05 22.03
N GLY A 17 -9.53 -8.23 21.66
CA GLY A 17 -8.75 -8.49 20.46
C GLY A 17 -8.29 -9.94 20.47
N PRO A 18 -8.31 -10.64 19.32
CA PRO A 18 -7.90 -12.04 19.26
C PRO A 18 -6.49 -12.16 19.87
N THR A 19 -6.37 -12.91 20.97
CA THR A 19 -5.08 -13.34 21.49
C THR A 19 -4.39 -14.14 20.40
N TYR A 20 -3.08 -13.92 20.26
CA TYR A 20 -2.22 -14.39 19.16
C TYR A 20 -2.12 -15.92 19.01
N GLU A 21 -2.98 -16.73 19.64
CA GLU A 21 -2.75 -18.16 19.78
C GLU A 21 -3.68 -19.08 18.94
N ASP A 22 -4.90 -18.70 18.56
CA ASP A 22 -5.92 -19.74 18.24
C ASP A 22 -6.47 -19.86 16.80
N TRP A 23 -5.75 -19.47 15.73
CA TRP A 23 -6.33 -19.47 14.38
C TRP A 23 -5.35 -19.95 13.29
N THR A 24 -5.42 -21.24 12.88
CA THR A 24 -4.63 -21.90 11.79
C THR A 24 -3.57 -21.02 11.14
N LYS A 25 -2.39 -21.00 11.77
CA LYS A 25 -1.34 -19.99 11.53
C LYS A 25 -0.34 -20.51 10.52
N TYR A 26 0.08 -19.69 9.57
CA TYR A 26 1.08 -20.07 8.58
C TYR A 26 2.44 -19.46 8.93
N LEU A 27 3.50 -20.27 8.96
CA LEU A 27 4.86 -19.83 9.20
C LEU A 27 5.62 -19.72 7.87
N LEU A 28 6.32 -18.61 7.68
CA LEU A 28 7.27 -18.43 6.59
C LEU A 28 8.48 -19.36 6.83
N SER A 29 8.82 -20.23 5.87
CA SER A 29 10.13 -20.89 5.90
C SER A 29 11.22 -19.92 5.46
N ALA A 30 12.49 -20.22 5.77
CA ALA A 30 13.60 -19.68 5.01
C ALA A 30 13.30 -19.84 3.50
N PRO A 31 13.53 -18.82 2.67
CA PRO A 31 13.39 -18.98 1.23
C PRO A 31 14.30 -20.14 0.76
N ASP A 32 13.74 -21.21 0.20
CA ASP A 32 14.54 -22.32 -0.35
C ASP A 32 15.26 -21.82 -1.62
N TYR A 33 16.46 -21.28 -1.41
CA TYR A 33 17.31 -20.75 -2.46
C TYR A 33 18.26 -21.83 -2.95
N ARG A 34 17.74 -22.75 -3.75
CA ARG A 34 18.61 -23.41 -4.71
C ARG A 34 18.61 -22.55 -5.96
N LEU A 35 19.48 -21.55 -6.00
CA LEU A 35 19.93 -20.89 -7.26
C LEU A 35 20.07 -21.90 -8.38
N GLU A 36 20.66 -23.05 -8.07
CA GLU A 36 20.82 -24.18 -8.99
C GLU A 36 19.51 -24.64 -9.66
N GLN A 37 18.36 -24.48 -9.00
CA GLN A 37 17.03 -24.75 -9.57
C GLN A 37 16.59 -23.67 -10.54
N VAL A 38 16.96 -22.41 -10.30
CA VAL A 38 16.74 -21.31 -11.26
C VAL A 38 17.44 -21.60 -12.59
N LEU A 39 18.68 -22.09 -12.56
CA LEU A 39 19.38 -22.53 -13.78
C LEU A 39 18.74 -23.75 -14.45
N LYS A 40 18.02 -24.57 -13.69
CA LYS A 40 17.24 -25.71 -14.21
C LYS A 40 15.86 -25.28 -14.74
N GLY A 41 15.61 -23.97 -14.86
CA GLY A 41 14.35 -23.43 -15.33
C GLY A 41 13.22 -23.58 -14.30
N LYS A 42 13.54 -23.47 -13.01
CA LYS A 42 12.53 -23.39 -11.93
C LYS A 42 12.44 -21.97 -11.42
N TRP A 43 11.22 -21.48 -11.28
CA TRP A 43 11.01 -20.13 -10.75
C TRP A 43 11.24 -20.12 -9.23
N PRO A 44 11.93 -19.11 -8.68
CA PRO A 44 12.15 -19.02 -7.24
C PRO A 44 10.81 -18.85 -6.50
N TYR A 45 10.71 -19.49 -5.34
CA TYR A 45 9.51 -19.45 -4.51
C TYR A 45 9.87 -19.33 -3.03
N LEU A 46 8.86 -18.99 -2.24
CA LEU A 46 8.92 -19.00 -0.79
C LEU A 46 7.95 -20.07 -0.26
N GLU A 47 8.39 -20.89 0.69
CA GLU A 47 7.52 -21.91 1.29
C GLU A 47 6.78 -21.34 2.50
N VAL A 48 5.53 -21.74 2.61
CA VAL A 48 4.66 -21.38 3.70
C VAL A 48 4.10 -22.65 4.32
N LEU A 49 4.40 -22.83 5.60
CA LEU A 49 4.09 -24.03 6.37
C LEU A 49 2.92 -23.77 7.31
N ARG A 50 2.05 -24.76 7.49
CA ARG A 50 1.00 -24.70 8.52
C ARG A 50 1.56 -24.98 9.92
N LYS A 51 1.42 -24.02 10.85
CA LYS A 51 1.94 -24.06 12.23
C LYS A 51 1.39 -25.26 13.02
N ASP A 52 0.11 -25.61 12.84
CA ASP A 52 -0.54 -26.75 13.52
C ASP A 52 0.03 -28.10 13.09
N ARG A 53 0.76 -28.15 11.97
CA ARG A 53 1.37 -29.35 11.40
C ARG A 53 2.90 -29.35 11.42
N LEU A 54 3.52 -28.32 12.02
CA LEU A 54 4.98 -28.19 12.09
C LEU A 54 5.64 -29.36 12.84
N ARG A 55 4.98 -29.88 13.88
CA ARG A 55 5.47 -31.05 14.64
C ARG A 55 5.45 -32.33 13.81
N ASP A 56 4.45 -32.51 12.95
CA ASP A 56 4.33 -33.65 12.04
C ASP A 56 5.49 -33.65 11.02
N TYR A 57 5.90 -32.47 10.56
CA TYR A 57 7.05 -32.27 9.67
C TYR A 57 8.40 -32.58 10.34
N GLN A 58 8.61 -32.08 11.56
CA GLN A 58 9.84 -32.36 12.34
C GLN A 58 10.00 -33.86 12.67
N GLY A 59 8.90 -34.62 12.67
CA GLY A 59 8.87 -36.07 12.86
C GLY A 59 9.27 -36.92 11.64
N GLY A 60 9.54 -36.31 10.47
CA GLY A 60 10.08 -37.01 9.30
C GLY A 60 9.09 -37.88 8.51
N ALA A 61 7.77 -37.65 8.65
CA ALA A 61 6.78 -38.40 7.89
C ALA A 61 6.81 -38.02 6.40
N THR A 62 7.37 -38.89 5.56
CA THR A 62 7.44 -38.78 4.09
C THR A 62 6.13 -39.19 3.40
N THR A 63 4.98 -38.95 4.02
CA THR A 63 3.68 -39.31 3.43
C THR A 63 3.17 -38.20 2.49
N PRO A 64 2.39 -38.53 1.44
CA PRO A 64 1.77 -37.53 0.56
C PRO A 64 0.89 -36.51 1.30
N GLU A 65 0.36 -36.88 2.45
CA GLU A 65 -0.42 -36.01 3.34
C GLU A 65 0.42 -34.87 3.94
N ALA A 66 1.73 -35.08 4.17
CA ALA A 66 2.64 -34.04 4.63
C ALA A 66 2.90 -32.96 3.56
N GLN A 67 2.92 -33.33 2.27
CA GLN A 67 3.01 -32.36 1.16
C GLN A 67 1.76 -31.48 1.01
N ALA A 68 0.60 -31.92 1.51
CA ALA A 68 -0.64 -31.14 1.48
C ALA A 68 -0.66 -29.97 2.48
N HIS A 69 0.46 -29.68 3.15
CA HIS A 69 0.59 -28.67 4.21
C HIS A 69 1.57 -27.54 3.86
N GLU A 70 2.28 -27.68 2.73
CA GLU A 70 3.26 -26.74 2.19
C GLU A 70 2.65 -25.97 1.02
N PHE A 71 2.67 -24.65 1.11
CA PHE A 71 2.30 -23.76 0.00
C PHE A 71 3.55 -23.09 -0.53
N TYR A 72 3.77 -23.19 -1.84
CA TYR A 72 4.88 -22.54 -2.52
C TYR A 72 4.39 -21.26 -3.14
N LEU A 73 4.92 -20.12 -2.75
CA LEU A 73 4.55 -18.80 -3.27
C LEU A 73 5.64 -18.32 -4.23
N PRO A 74 5.38 -18.23 -5.54
CA PRO A 74 6.40 -17.75 -6.48
C PRO A 74 6.72 -16.27 -6.20
N LEU A 75 8.00 -15.89 -6.27
CA LEU A 75 8.37 -14.50 -6.03
C LEU A 75 8.12 -13.60 -7.24
N SER A 76 7.71 -12.36 -6.95
CA SER A 76 7.53 -11.26 -7.89
C SER A 76 8.66 -10.24 -7.77
N SER A 77 8.92 -9.47 -8.82
CA SER A 77 9.86 -8.36 -8.74
C SER A 77 9.22 -7.11 -8.13
N LEU A 78 10.01 -6.32 -7.40
CA LEU A 78 9.56 -5.07 -6.80
C LEU A 78 9.00 -4.12 -7.85
N GLU A 79 9.67 -4.00 -9.00
CA GLU A 79 9.22 -3.16 -10.10
C GLU A 79 7.84 -3.57 -10.62
N ALA A 80 7.60 -4.87 -10.81
CA ALA A 80 6.30 -5.35 -11.27
C ALA A 80 5.19 -5.07 -10.25
N THR A 81 5.45 -5.24 -8.94
CA THR A 81 4.45 -4.89 -7.91
C THR A 81 4.16 -3.39 -7.84
N ARG A 82 5.15 -2.52 -8.13
CA ARG A 82 4.93 -1.07 -8.25
C ARG A 82 4.07 -0.71 -9.46
N GLU A 83 4.19 -1.44 -10.57
CA GLU A 83 3.29 -1.26 -11.71
C GLU A 83 1.86 -1.68 -11.41
N VAL A 84 1.69 -2.79 -10.70
CA VAL A 84 0.37 -3.20 -10.21
C VAL A 84 -0.23 -2.11 -9.29
N ALA A 85 0.57 -1.55 -8.39
CA ALA A 85 0.14 -0.42 -7.55
C ALA A 85 -0.25 0.83 -8.38
N ARG A 86 0.50 1.15 -9.45
CA ARG A 86 0.12 2.22 -10.41
C ARG A 86 -1.20 1.91 -11.09
N ASP A 87 -1.41 0.68 -11.51
CA ASP A 87 -2.64 0.28 -12.22
C ASP A 87 -3.86 0.32 -11.28
N LEU A 88 -3.69 -0.08 -10.01
CA LEU A 88 -4.71 0.08 -8.96
C LEU A 88 -5.08 1.55 -8.73
N ARG A 89 -4.06 2.41 -8.65
CA ARG A 89 -4.24 3.86 -8.56
C ARG A 89 -4.99 4.42 -9.77
N LYS A 90 -4.59 4.00 -10.98
CA LYS A 90 -5.21 4.41 -12.24
C LYS A 90 -6.68 3.97 -12.32
N ALA A 91 -6.99 2.75 -11.87
CA ALA A 91 -8.37 2.25 -11.83
C ALA A 91 -9.26 3.12 -10.94
N TRP A 92 -8.78 3.51 -9.76
CA TRP A 92 -9.51 4.43 -8.88
C TRP A 92 -9.67 5.83 -9.50
N GLN A 93 -8.58 6.41 -10.02
CA GLN A 93 -8.62 7.72 -10.67
C GLN A 93 -9.61 7.76 -11.86
N ARG A 94 -9.67 6.66 -12.63
CA ARG A 94 -10.64 6.49 -13.73
C ARG A 94 -12.07 6.44 -13.22
N PHE A 95 -12.34 5.68 -12.16
CA PHE A 95 -13.65 5.64 -11.51
C PHE A 95 -14.08 7.03 -11.02
N GLU A 96 -13.21 7.72 -10.29
CA GLU A 96 -13.44 9.07 -9.78
C GLU A 96 -13.76 10.07 -10.92
N GLU A 97 -12.98 10.07 -12.00
CA GLU A 97 -13.22 10.91 -13.17
C GLU A 97 -14.57 10.58 -13.83
N ARG A 98 -14.87 9.30 -14.09
CA ARG A 98 -16.15 8.90 -14.70
C ARG A 98 -17.34 9.28 -13.83
N TYR A 99 -17.23 9.07 -12.52
CA TYR A 99 -18.29 9.41 -11.57
C TYR A 99 -18.56 10.91 -11.56
N TYR A 100 -17.53 11.73 -11.42
CA TYR A 100 -17.68 13.19 -11.44
C TYR A 100 -18.22 13.70 -12.78
N TRP A 101 -17.61 13.30 -13.89
CA TRP A 101 -17.98 13.81 -15.21
C TRP A 101 -19.38 13.35 -15.63
N ARG A 102 -19.82 12.17 -15.22
CA ARG A 102 -21.20 11.74 -15.41
C ARG A 102 -22.19 12.67 -14.70
N VAL A 103 -21.97 12.95 -13.42
CA VAL A 103 -22.88 13.79 -12.62
C VAL A 103 -22.91 15.22 -13.15
N ILE A 104 -21.74 15.85 -13.37
CA ILE A 104 -21.70 17.25 -13.79
C ILE A 104 -22.25 17.44 -15.21
N THR A 105 -22.06 16.46 -16.10
CA THR A 105 -22.58 16.49 -17.48
C THR A 105 -24.10 16.30 -17.51
N GLU A 106 -24.63 15.38 -16.72
CA GLU A 106 -26.09 15.16 -16.62
C GLU A 106 -26.78 16.38 -15.98
N LEU A 107 -26.19 16.95 -14.93
CA LEU A 107 -26.69 18.16 -14.27
C LEU A 107 -26.70 19.38 -15.21
N ASN A 108 -25.61 19.62 -15.95
CA ASN A 108 -25.46 20.77 -16.85
C ASN A 108 -25.89 20.47 -18.30
N ASN A 109 -26.69 19.42 -18.51
CA ASN A 109 -27.29 19.10 -19.81
C ASN A 109 -28.35 20.17 -20.16
N PRO A 110 -28.30 20.81 -21.35
CA PRO A 110 -27.56 20.39 -22.55
C PRO A 110 -26.17 21.00 -22.79
N ALA A 111 -25.77 22.05 -22.07
CA ALA A 111 -24.50 22.74 -22.34
C ALA A 111 -23.28 21.80 -22.28
N PHE A 112 -23.17 21.00 -21.22
CA PHE A 112 -22.04 20.08 -21.05
C PHE A 112 -22.15 18.84 -21.95
N TRP A 113 -23.37 18.43 -22.29
CA TRP A 113 -23.58 17.37 -23.28
C TRP A 113 -23.04 17.79 -24.64
N PHE A 114 -23.27 19.03 -25.08
CA PHE A 114 -22.68 19.55 -26.31
C PHE A 114 -21.15 19.62 -26.24
N ALA A 115 -20.60 20.13 -25.15
CA ALA A 115 -19.15 20.29 -25.00
C ALA A 115 -18.40 18.94 -24.97
N TYR A 116 -18.90 17.98 -24.20
CA TYR A 116 -18.17 16.74 -23.94
C TYR A 116 -18.69 15.55 -24.74
N CYS A 117 -20.01 15.36 -24.85
CA CYS A 117 -20.57 14.20 -25.53
C CYS A 117 -20.66 14.37 -27.05
N LEU A 118 -20.94 15.59 -27.54
CA LEU A 118 -20.96 15.87 -28.99
C LEU A 118 -19.58 16.28 -29.51
N ALA A 119 -18.97 17.32 -28.91
CA ALA A 119 -17.69 17.85 -29.39
C ALA A 119 -16.47 17.06 -28.92
N GLY A 120 -16.60 16.17 -27.93
CA GLY A 120 -15.53 15.27 -27.51
C GLY A 120 -14.37 15.96 -26.80
N VAL A 121 -14.58 17.11 -26.15
CA VAL A 121 -13.53 17.85 -25.45
C VAL A 121 -12.91 16.95 -24.36
N LYS A 122 -11.59 16.70 -24.46
CA LYS A 122 -10.84 15.82 -23.56
C LYS A 122 -9.50 16.48 -23.18
N GLY A 123 -9.09 16.27 -21.94
CA GLY A 123 -7.76 16.60 -21.43
C GLY A 123 -6.72 15.50 -21.70
N PRO A 124 -5.53 15.61 -21.09
CA PRO A 124 -4.51 14.56 -21.13
C PRO A 124 -5.03 13.28 -20.47
N GLU A 125 -4.51 12.14 -20.92
CA GLU A 125 -4.92 10.84 -20.39
C GLU A 125 -4.43 10.61 -18.96
N LEU A 126 -5.23 9.88 -18.18
CA LEU A 126 -4.83 9.38 -16.87
C LEU A 126 -3.62 8.45 -16.99
N ASN A 127 -2.46 8.97 -16.59
CA ASN A 127 -1.21 8.23 -16.50
C ASN A 127 -0.49 8.57 -15.19
N PRO A 128 -0.93 8.01 -14.06
CA PRO A 128 -0.29 8.28 -12.78
C PRO A 128 1.17 7.79 -12.79
N PRO A 129 2.10 8.52 -12.16
CA PRO A 129 3.47 8.08 -12.02
C PRO A 129 3.56 6.77 -11.22
N LEU A 130 4.65 6.04 -11.44
CA LEU A 130 4.96 4.81 -10.69
C LEU A 130 5.12 5.16 -9.19
N PRO A 131 4.31 4.60 -8.28
CA PRO A 131 4.39 4.92 -6.86
C PRO A 131 5.75 4.50 -6.31
N GLU A 132 6.27 5.27 -5.36
CA GLU A 132 7.48 4.89 -4.62
C GLU A 132 7.21 3.69 -3.71
N PHE A 133 8.24 2.89 -3.48
CA PHE A 133 8.17 1.83 -2.48
C PHE A 133 8.09 2.47 -1.08
N LYS A 134 7.10 2.07 -0.30
CA LYS A 134 6.98 2.44 1.12
C LYS A 134 6.77 1.18 1.95
N LEU A 135 7.77 0.85 2.77
CA LEU A 135 7.68 -0.22 3.75
C LEU A 135 6.65 0.15 4.82
N MET A 136 5.80 -0.80 5.15
CA MET A 136 4.76 -0.67 6.17
C MET A 136 4.97 -1.72 7.24
N VAL A 137 4.91 -1.30 8.50
CA VAL A 137 4.98 -2.21 9.65
C VAL A 137 3.65 -2.15 10.39
N PRO A 138 2.74 -3.09 10.12
CA PRO A 138 1.40 -3.03 10.70
C PRO A 138 1.45 -3.41 12.17
N SER A 139 0.84 -2.60 13.03
CA SER A 139 0.82 -2.81 14.48
C SER A 139 0.20 -4.16 14.89
N GLU A 140 -0.76 -4.65 14.11
CA GLU A 140 -1.40 -5.97 14.29
C GLU A 140 -0.42 -7.15 14.15
N GLY A 141 0.72 -6.92 13.50
CA GLY A 141 1.76 -7.92 13.31
C GLY A 141 2.88 -7.84 14.33
N VAL A 142 3.03 -6.74 15.08
CA VAL A 142 4.19 -6.52 15.97
C VAL A 142 3.81 -6.83 17.42
N ASP A 143 4.71 -7.52 18.12
CA ASP A 143 4.55 -7.77 19.55
C ASP A 143 4.40 -6.46 20.35
N THR A 144 3.43 -6.40 21.27
CA THR A 144 3.11 -5.19 22.02
C THR A 144 4.25 -4.74 22.93
N ALA A 145 5.02 -5.67 23.51
CA ALA A 145 6.16 -5.33 24.35
C ALA A 145 7.33 -4.78 23.52
N PHE A 146 7.51 -5.28 22.29
CA PHE A 146 8.47 -4.70 21.34
C PHE A 146 8.02 -3.30 20.88
N LEU A 147 6.73 -3.14 20.53
CA LEU A 147 6.16 -1.84 20.18
C LEU A 147 6.37 -0.82 21.28
N GLU A 148 6.08 -1.17 22.53
CA GLU A 148 6.27 -0.29 23.69
C GLU A 148 7.75 0.10 23.84
N ALA A 149 8.67 -0.87 23.84
CA ALA A 149 10.11 -0.60 23.97
C ALA A 149 10.63 0.31 22.84
N ALA A 150 10.17 0.08 21.62
CA ALA A 150 10.66 0.78 20.43
C ALA A 150 10.02 2.17 20.22
N THR A 151 8.93 2.49 20.93
CA THR A 151 8.20 3.78 20.86
C THR A 151 8.41 4.72 22.06
N ARG A 152 9.16 4.28 23.11
CA ARG A 152 9.35 5.02 24.39
C ARG A 152 9.77 6.48 24.30
N SER A 153 10.42 6.90 23.22
CA SER A 153 11.01 8.24 23.09
C SER A 153 10.57 8.99 21.82
N THR A 154 9.83 8.35 20.92
CA THR A 154 9.18 8.97 19.74
C THR A 154 8.34 7.89 19.02
N PRO A 155 7.19 8.24 18.41
CA PRO A 155 6.41 7.25 17.68
C PRO A 155 7.21 6.71 16.49
N LEU A 156 7.44 5.40 16.47
CA LEU A 156 7.76 4.70 15.22
C LEU A 156 6.61 4.92 14.25
N ASP A 157 6.91 5.21 12.99
CA ASP A 157 5.89 5.32 11.94
C ASP A 157 5.33 3.92 11.64
N LEU A 158 4.30 3.53 12.41
CA LEU A 158 3.49 2.34 12.18
C LEU A 158 2.52 2.54 11.00
N GLY A 159 2.50 3.74 10.42
CA GLY A 159 2.09 4.11 9.08
C GLY A 159 0.67 3.79 8.60
N ARG A 160 0.12 4.68 7.77
CA ARG A 160 -1.05 4.40 6.91
C ARG A 160 -0.61 3.57 5.69
N TRP A 161 -1.48 2.70 5.17
CA TRP A 161 -1.27 1.90 3.95
C TRP A 161 -0.45 2.65 2.89
N ALA A 162 0.42 1.96 2.13
CA ALA A 162 1.28 2.64 1.14
C ALA A 162 0.46 3.42 0.08
N SER A 163 -0.76 2.97 -0.19
CA SER A 163 -1.77 3.65 -1.03
C SER A 163 -2.44 4.89 -0.42
N ALA A 164 -2.32 5.12 0.89
CA ALA A 164 -2.99 6.22 1.57
C ALA A 164 -2.53 7.57 1.01
N GLY A 165 -3.48 8.45 0.68
CA GLY A 165 -3.17 9.73 0.04
C GLY A 165 -2.82 9.64 -1.46
N LEU A 166 -2.60 8.45 -2.01
CA LEU A 166 -2.23 8.25 -3.42
C LEU A 166 -3.45 8.08 -4.35
N HIS A 167 -4.63 7.77 -3.80
CA HIS A 167 -5.85 7.58 -4.60
C HIS A 167 -6.34 8.86 -5.31
N LYS A 168 -5.92 10.05 -4.85
CA LYS A 168 -6.29 11.31 -5.52
C LYS A 168 -5.74 11.40 -6.94
N LEU A 169 -6.43 12.17 -7.78
CA LEU A 169 -5.89 12.61 -9.07
C LEU A 169 -4.59 13.41 -8.89
N ASP A 170 -3.64 13.21 -9.79
CA ASP A 170 -2.39 13.97 -9.82
C ASP A 170 -2.64 15.45 -10.12
N LYS A 171 -3.60 15.72 -11.01
CA LYS A 171 -4.08 17.06 -11.35
C LYS A 171 -5.59 17.02 -11.55
N TYR A 172 -6.27 17.99 -10.97
CA TYR A 172 -7.69 18.21 -11.22
C TYR A 172 -7.83 19.25 -12.32
N LEU A 173 -8.39 18.85 -13.45
CA LEU A 173 -8.55 19.68 -14.63
C LEU A 173 -10.03 20.03 -14.85
N PRO A 174 -10.34 21.20 -15.43
CA PRO A 174 -11.70 21.59 -15.83
C PRO A 174 -12.17 20.86 -17.10
N VAL A 175 -11.47 19.80 -17.52
CA VAL A 175 -11.77 18.95 -18.68
C VAL A 175 -11.55 17.48 -18.30
N PRO A 176 -12.28 16.53 -18.91
CA PRO A 176 -12.18 15.11 -18.55
C PRO A 176 -10.85 14.49 -18.96
N GLN A 177 -10.27 13.68 -18.06
CA GLN A 177 -9.02 12.93 -18.30
C GLN A 177 -9.28 11.48 -18.76
N VAL A 178 -10.56 11.09 -18.81
CA VAL A 178 -11.07 9.85 -19.39
C VAL A 178 -11.70 10.10 -20.76
N ASP A 179 -11.87 9.05 -21.57
CA ASP A 179 -12.58 9.19 -22.84
C ASP A 179 -14.04 9.64 -22.59
N PRO A 180 -14.55 10.67 -23.29
CA PRO A 180 -15.94 11.12 -23.13
C PRO A 180 -16.99 10.02 -23.24
N LYS A 181 -16.73 8.98 -24.06
CA LYS A 181 -17.64 7.83 -24.20
C LYS A 181 -17.83 7.04 -22.90
N GLU A 182 -16.88 7.12 -21.97
CA GLU A 182 -16.95 6.38 -20.69
C GLU A 182 -17.90 6.98 -19.65
N PHE A 183 -18.35 8.23 -19.85
CA PHE A 183 -19.33 8.89 -18.98
C PHE A 183 -20.54 9.46 -19.73
N CYS A 184 -20.46 9.63 -21.06
CA CYS A 184 -21.59 10.02 -21.91
C CYS A 184 -22.48 8.84 -22.33
N ASP A 185 -22.20 7.62 -21.86
CA ASP A 185 -22.92 6.41 -22.23
C ASP A 185 -24.40 6.48 -21.83
N GLY A 186 -25.28 6.40 -22.82
CA GLY A 186 -26.73 6.50 -22.62
C GLY A 186 -27.21 7.90 -22.21
N LEU A 187 -26.37 8.95 -22.26
CA LEU A 187 -26.83 10.34 -22.10
C LEU A 187 -27.37 10.89 -23.42
N GLY A 188 -28.67 11.20 -23.43
CA GLY A 188 -29.30 12.01 -24.48
C GLY A 188 -29.26 13.50 -24.14
N MET A 189 -29.43 14.34 -25.16
CA MET A 189 -29.65 15.77 -24.97
C MET A 189 -31.00 16.01 -24.26
N GLN A 190 -31.00 16.81 -23.20
CA GLN A 190 -32.16 17.13 -22.38
C GLN A 190 -32.36 18.65 -22.32
N ILE A 191 -33.20 19.18 -23.21
CA ILE A 191 -33.60 20.60 -23.22
C ILE A 191 -34.73 20.86 -22.20
N LEU A 192 -35.59 19.86 -21.99
CA LEU A 192 -36.67 19.87 -21.02
C LEU A 192 -36.44 18.79 -19.94
N PRO A 193 -36.92 19.00 -18.71
CA PRO A 193 -37.63 20.20 -18.24
C PRO A 193 -36.68 21.41 -18.10
N LEU A 194 -37.25 22.62 -18.08
CA LEU A 194 -36.47 23.85 -17.92
C LEU A 194 -35.78 23.84 -16.54
N MET A 195 -34.45 23.94 -16.53
CA MET A 195 -33.65 23.88 -15.31
C MET A 195 -33.70 25.17 -14.50
N TYR A 196 -33.75 26.33 -15.16
CA TYR A 196 -33.75 27.61 -14.48
C TYR A 196 -34.36 28.72 -15.36
N ILE A 197 -34.80 29.77 -14.71
CA ILE A 197 -35.07 31.07 -15.34
C ILE A 197 -33.91 31.99 -14.97
N PRO A 198 -33.14 32.50 -15.95
CA PRO A 198 -31.98 33.35 -15.66
C PRO A 198 -32.39 34.57 -14.85
N GLY A 199 -31.51 35.02 -13.95
CA GLY A 199 -31.59 36.37 -13.43
C GLY A 199 -31.35 37.34 -14.59
N PHE A 200 -32.09 38.44 -14.63
CA PHE A 200 -31.96 39.41 -15.70
C PHE A 200 -32.02 40.85 -15.22
N LYS A 201 -31.41 41.74 -15.99
CA LYS A 201 -31.61 43.18 -15.88
C LYS A 201 -32.17 43.75 -17.18
N VAL A 202 -32.89 44.86 -17.07
CA VAL A 202 -33.47 45.57 -18.20
C VAL A 202 -32.80 46.93 -18.34
N LEU A 203 -32.25 47.19 -19.52
CA LEU A 203 -31.74 48.47 -19.95
C LEU A 203 -32.75 49.10 -20.90
N VAL A 204 -33.01 50.40 -20.75
CA VAL A 204 -33.75 51.23 -21.70
C VAL A 204 -32.81 52.33 -22.16
N GLN A 205 -32.51 52.35 -23.46
CA GLN A 205 -31.50 53.26 -24.05
C GLN A 205 -30.16 53.22 -23.27
N GLY A 206 -29.72 52.01 -22.89
CA GLY A 206 -28.50 51.80 -22.11
C GLY A 206 -28.58 52.16 -20.62
N THR A 207 -29.71 52.70 -20.14
CA THR A 207 -29.93 53.00 -18.72
C THR A 207 -30.65 51.85 -18.04
N GLU A 208 -30.12 51.35 -16.92
CA GLU A 208 -30.77 50.29 -16.18
C GLU A 208 -32.06 50.78 -15.49
N VAL A 209 -33.17 50.10 -15.79
CA VAL A 209 -34.49 50.41 -15.21
C VAL A 209 -35.00 49.32 -14.26
N PHE A 210 -34.45 48.10 -14.35
CA PHE A 210 -34.88 46.97 -13.53
C PHE A 210 -33.78 45.92 -13.42
N ARG A 211 -33.73 45.23 -12.28
CA ARG A 211 -32.93 44.02 -12.07
C ARG A 211 -33.70 43.02 -11.22
N THR A 212 -33.59 41.74 -11.56
CA THR A 212 -34.11 40.67 -10.69
C THR A 212 -33.29 40.56 -9.41
N PRO A 213 -33.91 40.21 -8.26
CA PRO A 213 -33.18 39.93 -7.03
C PRO A 213 -32.09 38.87 -7.23
N GLY A 214 -30.88 39.13 -6.71
CA GLY A 214 -29.76 38.19 -6.80
C GLY A 214 -28.96 38.20 -8.10
N TYR A 215 -29.34 39.02 -9.09
CA TYR A 215 -28.53 39.24 -10.31
C TYR A 215 -27.15 39.83 -9.96
N PRO A 216 -26.05 39.42 -10.62
CA PRO A 216 -25.94 38.35 -11.63
C PRO A 216 -25.68 36.95 -11.02
N SER A 217 -25.59 36.84 -9.69
CA SER A 217 -25.07 35.64 -9.02
C SER A 217 -26.10 34.50 -8.85
N ARG A 218 -27.40 34.79 -8.86
CA ARG A 218 -28.47 33.79 -8.71
C ARG A 218 -29.51 33.89 -9.82
N PRO A 219 -30.08 32.77 -10.27
CA PRO A 219 -31.20 32.78 -11.21
C PRO A 219 -32.46 33.33 -10.52
N PHE A 220 -33.41 33.80 -11.32
CA PHE A 220 -34.72 34.21 -10.82
C PHE A 220 -35.50 33.01 -10.25
N TRP A 221 -35.35 31.83 -10.88
CA TRP A 221 -35.93 30.57 -10.43
C TRP A 221 -35.03 29.39 -10.83
N PHE A 222 -34.97 28.34 -10.01
CA PHE A 222 -34.19 27.14 -10.25
C PHE A 222 -35.01 25.89 -9.90
N ASN A 223 -34.96 24.86 -10.74
CA ASN A 223 -35.65 23.61 -10.53
C ASN A 223 -34.79 22.66 -9.68
N GLU A 224 -34.83 22.84 -8.36
CA GLU A 224 -34.07 22.02 -7.43
C GLU A 224 -34.43 20.53 -7.51
N ALA A 225 -35.72 20.22 -7.71
CA ALA A 225 -36.20 18.83 -7.78
C ALA A 225 -35.61 18.08 -8.99
N GLU A 226 -35.60 18.70 -10.17
CA GLU A 226 -34.98 18.08 -11.35
C GLU A 226 -33.45 18.01 -11.20
N ALA A 227 -32.82 19.06 -10.63
CA ALA A 227 -31.37 19.06 -10.41
C ALA A 227 -30.96 17.88 -9.52
N ASN A 228 -31.66 17.67 -8.40
CA ASN A 228 -31.44 16.54 -7.52
C ASN A 228 -31.70 15.21 -8.24
N ALA A 229 -32.80 15.10 -9.00
CA ALA A 229 -33.12 13.88 -9.74
C ALA A 229 -32.05 13.52 -10.80
N ARG A 230 -31.46 14.51 -11.49
CA ARG A 230 -30.34 14.32 -12.42
C ARG A 230 -29.09 13.82 -11.72
N VAL A 231 -28.75 14.42 -10.59
CA VAL A 231 -27.61 14.02 -9.77
C VAL A 231 -27.81 12.59 -9.25
N GLU A 232 -28.98 12.25 -8.71
CA GLU A 232 -29.31 10.91 -8.21
C GLU A 232 -29.23 9.84 -9.30
N ARG A 233 -29.80 10.09 -10.49
CA ARG A 233 -29.70 9.17 -11.64
C ARG A 233 -28.27 8.91 -12.06
N ALA A 234 -27.48 9.99 -12.17
CA ALA A 234 -26.07 9.91 -12.51
C ALA A 234 -25.25 9.15 -11.46
N MET A 235 -25.54 9.38 -10.17
CA MET A 235 -24.92 8.65 -9.06
C MET A 235 -25.28 7.16 -9.10
N GLN A 236 -26.56 6.83 -9.30
CA GLN A 236 -27.00 5.44 -9.40
C GLN A 236 -26.25 4.70 -10.51
N LYS A 237 -26.17 5.32 -11.70
CA LYS A 237 -25.41 4.78 -12.84
C LYS A 237 -23.94 4.56 -12.52
N ALA A 238 -23.29 5.52 -11.84
CA ALA A 238 -21.90 5.38 -11.47
C ALA A 238 -21.66 4.23 -10.46
N LEU A 239 -22.55 4.08 -9.47
CA LEU A 239 -22.45 3.04 -8.45
C LEU A 239 -22.82 1.65 -8.98
N THR A 240 -23.68 1.53 -9.99
CA THR A 240 -24.02 0.22 -10.58
C THR A 240 -23.00 -0.21 -11.63
N ASP A 241 -22.58 0.71 -12.50
CA ASP A 241 -21.84 0.32 -13.70
C ASP A 241 -20.35 0.65 -13.57
N TYR A 242 -20.01 1.89 -13.21
CA TYR A 242 -18.61 2.31 -13.17
C TYR A 242 -17.87 1.67 -12.00
N TYR A 243 -18.56 1.44 -10.89
CA TYR A 243 -18.00 0.70 -9.76
C TYR A 243 -17.74 -0.77 -10.11
N ALA A 244 -18.65 -1.42 -10.84
CA ALA A 244 -18.42 -2.78 -11.32
C ALA A 244 -17.20 -2.84 -12.27
N ASP A 245 -17.04 -1.84 -13.14
CA ASP A 245 -15.85 -1.72 -13.99
C ASP A 245 -14.58 -1.46 -13.18
N TYR A 246 -14.64 -0.65 -12.13
CA TYR A 246 -13.53 -0.44 -11.19
C TYR A 246 -13.09 -1.76 -10.56
N LEU A 247 -14.02 -2.56 -10.04
CA LEU A 247 -13.71 -3.87 -9.46
C LEU A 247 -13.10 -4.83 -10.49
N LYS A 248 -13.57 -4.79 -11.75
CA LYS A 248 -12.96 -5.57 -12.85
C LYS A 248 -11.53 -5.12 -13.15
N ASP A 249 -11.28 -3.82 -13.21
CA ASP A 249 -9.95 -3.26 -13.46
C ASP A 249 -8.98 -3.61 -12.31
N VAL A 250 -9.45 -3.53 -11.06
CA VAL A 250 -8.72 -3.99 -9.86
C VAL A 250 -8.41 -5.48 -9.94
N ALA A 251 -9.41 -6.33 -10.21
CA ALA A 251 -9.24 -7.77 -10.28
C ALA A 251 -8.25 -8.13 -11.40
N ARG A 252 -8.33 -7.47 -12.56
CA ARG A 252 -7.36 -7.65 -13.64
C ARG A 252 -5.96 -7.24 -13.20
N ALA A 253 -5.81 -6.13 -12.49
CA ALA A 253 -4.50 -5.68 -12.00
C ALA A 253 -3.88 -6.65 -10.99
N LEU A 254 -4.67 -7.15 -10.03
CA LEU A 254 -4.19 -8.02 -8.94
C LEU A 254 -4.10 -9.50 -9.29
N LEU A 255 -4.98 -10.02 -10.15
CA LEU A 255 -5.10 -11.46 -10.37
C LEU A 255 -4.46 -11.93 -11.68
N THR A 256 -4.00 -11.01 -12.53
CA THR A 256 -3.36 -11.35 -13.80
C THR A 256 -1.84 -11.41 -13.64
N PRO A 257 -1.22 -12.60 -13.78
CA PRO A 257 0.22 -12.73 -13.76
C PRO A 257 0.86 -12.05 -14.96
N ARG A 258 2.06 -11.49 -14.76
CA ARG A 258 2.81 -10.77 -15.79
C ARG A 258 4.24 -11.28 -15.80
N PRO A 259 4.73 -11.93 -16.86
CA PRO A 259 3.98 -12.48 -17.99
C PRO A 259 2.89 -13.49 -17.58
N SER A 260 1.92 -13.71 -18.47
CA SER A 260 0.73 -14.52 -18.18
C SER A 260 0.90 -16.00 -18.51
N THR A 261 2.00 -16.40 -19.16
CA THR A 261 2.27 -17.79 -19.54
C THR A 261 3.53 -18.33 -18.87
N PRO A 262 3.59 -19.64 -18.56
CA PRO A 262 4.80 -20.24 -18.00
C PRO A 262 6.01 -20.11 -18.94
N GLN A 263 5.80 -20.24 -20.25
CA GLN A 263 6.88 -20.17 -21.24
C GLN A 263 7.53 -18.80 -21.27
N ASP A 264 6.72 -17.73 -21.23
CA ASP A 264 7.23 -16.37 -21.20
C ASP A 264 7.98 -16.11 -19.89
N LEU A 265 7.48 -16.60 -18.76
CA LEU A 265 8.19 -16.51 -17.47
C LEU A 265 9.54 -17.23 -17.49
N LEU A 266 9.58 -18.45 -18.03
CA LEU A 266 10.84 -19.20 -18.15
C LEU A 266 11.82 -18.55 -19.13
N SER A 267 11.32 -17.85 -20.15
CA SER A 267 12.17 -17.09 -21.08
C SER A 267 12.93 -15.94 -20.42
N LEU A 268 12.44 -15.45 -19.26
CA LEU A 268 13.11 -14.43 -18.46
C LEU A 268 14.30 -14.97 -17.65
N LEU A 269 14.45 -16.29 -17.52
CA LEU A 269 15.53 -16.91 -16.76
C LEU A 269 16.69 -17.30 -17.68
N PRO A 270 17.81 -16.56 -17.69
CA PRO A 270 18.99 -16.96 -18.43
C PRO A 270 19.66 -18.18 -17.79
N ARG A 271 20.56 -18.81 -18.56
CA ARG A 271 21.29 -20.02 -18.16
C ARG A 271 22.52 -19.76 -17.28
N ASP A 272 22.81 -18.51 -16.93
CA ASP A 272 23.95 -18.11 -16.10
C ASP A 272 23.52 -17.14 -15.00
N PHE A 273 23.91 -17.42 -13.75
CA PHE A 273 23.64 -16.60 -12.57
C PHE A 273 24.05 -15.15 -12.74
N ARG A 274 25.18 -14.90 -13.39
CA ARG A 274 25.71 -13.54 -13.60
C ARG A 274 24.83 -12.68 -14.50
N SER A 275 23.93 -13.30 -15.24
CA SER A 275 23.00 -12.62 -16.16
C SER A 275 21.56 -12.59 -15.65
N LEU A 276 21.25 -13.22 -14.51
CA LEU A 276 19.88 -13.26 -13.97
C LEU A 276 19.32 -11.87 -13.69
N GLY A 277 20.11 -10.97 -13.12
CA GLY A 277 19.69 -9.59 -12.83
C GLY A 277 18.34 -9.52 -12.11
N ASN A 278 17.45 -8.69 -12.64
CA ASN A 278 16.14 -8.36 -12.07
C ASN A 278 14.99 -8.64 -13.06
N PRO A 279 14.71 -9.90 -13.41
CA PRO A 279 13.65 -10.22 -14.36
C PRO A 279 12.32 -9.71 -13.80
N LYS A 280 11.54 -9.05 -14.66
CA LYS A 280 10.31 -8.39 -14.26
C LYS A 280 9.15 -9.37 -14.33
N ALA A 281 8.66 -9.78 -13.16
CA ALA A 281 7.52 -10.69 -13.07
C ALA A 281 6.58 -10.33 -11.92
N TYR A 282 5.28 -10.41 -12.15
CA TYR A 282 4.23 -10.35 -11.14
C TYR A 282 3.49 -11.68 -11.08
N LEU A 283 3.55 -12.35 -9.94
CA LEU A 283 3.00 -13.68 -9.69
C LEU A 283 2.12 -13.60 -8.44
N PRO A 284 0.85 -13.18 -8.61
CA PRO A 284 -0.06 -12.99 -7.49
C PRO A 284 -0.49 -14.31 -6.86
N VAL A 285 -0.64 -14.32 -5.55
CA VAL A 285 -1.26 -15.42 -4.83
C VAL A 285 -2.48 -14.90 -4.08
N PRO A 286 -3.70 -15.24 -4.52
CA PRO A 286 -4.90 -14.93 -3.76
C PRO A 286 -4.92 -15.80 -2.50
N TRP A 287 -5.24 -15.18 -1.37
CA TRP A 287 -5.32 -15.85 -0.08
C TRP A 287 -6.75 -15.76 0.46
N GLN A 288 -7.26 -16.88 0.98
CA GLN A 288 -8.67 -17.09 1.36
C GLN A 288 -9.16 -16.12 2.44
N GLY A 289 -9.58 -14.96 2.01
CA GLY A 289 -10.60 -14.17 2.66
C GLY A 289 -11.49 -13.57 1.58
N HIS A 290 -12.70 -13.19 1.92
CA HIS A 290 -13.48 -12.35 1.02
C HIS A 290 -12.65 -11.08 0.76
N LEU A 291 -12.48 -10.67 -0.49
CA LEU A 291 -11.90 -9.34 -0.77
C LEU A 291 -12.63 -8.27 0.08
N LEU A 292 -13.91 -8.48 0.38
CA LEU A 292 -14.63 -7.89 1.52
C LEU A 292 -13.98 -8.20 2.89
N GLY A 293 -13.13 -7.30 3.37
CA GLY A 293 -12.81 -7.17 4.79
C GLY A 293 -11.91 -8.24 5.43
N ALA A 294 -11.43 -9.24 4.67
CA ALA A 294 -10.48 -10.24 5.19
C ALA A 294 -9.56 -10.92 4.15
N GLY A 295 -9.77 -10.71 2.85
CA GLY A 295 -9.03 -11.33 1.76
C GLY A 295 -7.94 -10.44 1.21
N SER A 296 -6.79 -11.04 0.90
CA SER A 296 -5.64 -10.33 0.35
C SER A 296 -5.06 -11.08 -0.83
N VAL A 297 -4.67 -10.33 -1.86
CA VAL A 297 -3.76 -10.85 -2.87
C VAL A 297 -2.35 -10.48 -2.43
N VAL A 298 -1.53 -11.50 -2.23
CA VAL A 298 -0.15 -11.32 -1.78
C VAL A 298 0.83 -11.76 -2.85
N ALA A 299 2.00 -11.15 -2.86
CA ALA A 299 3.12 -11.59 -3.67
C ALA A 299 4.41 -11.36 -2.89
N PRO A 300 5.22 -12.38 -2.59
CA PRO A 300 6.57 -12.16 -2.06
C PRO A 300 7.40 -11.44 -3.12
N VAL A 301 8.26 -10.52 -2.69
CA VAL A 301 8.90 -9.52 -3.56
C VAL A 301 10.42 -9.62 -3.46
N TYR A 302 11.13 -9.72 -4.57
CA TYR A 302 12.59 -9.49 -4.65
C TYR A 302 12.92 -8.18 -5.38
N THR A 303 14.07 -7.59 -5.07
CA THR A 303 14.65 -6.53 -5.92
C THR A 303 15.39 -7.14 -7.10
N GLU A 304 16.22 -8.15 -6.81
CA GLU A 304 17.05 -8.87 -7.78
C GLU A 304 17.11 -10.36 -7.43
N LEU A 305 17.21 -11.22 -8.45
CA LEU A 305 17.42 -12.66 -8.22
C LEU A 305 18.87 -12.95 -7.81
N PHE A 306 19.81 -12.23 -8.42
CA PHE A 306 21.22 -12.28 -8.10
C PHE A 306 21.86 -10.89 -8.30
N PRO A 307 22.47 -10.30 -7.26
CA PRO A 307 23.06 -8.97 -7.35
C PRO A 307 24.45 -9.05 -8.00
N ALA A 308 24.52 -8.69 -9.27
CA ALA A 308 25.79 -8.65 -10.01
C ALA A 308 26.61 -7.37 -9.71
N ASP A 309 25.96 -6.32 -9.20
CA ASP A 309 26.58 -5.04 -8.82
C ASP A 309 26.94 -5.04 -7.33
N LEU A 310 28.24 -5.14 -7.02
CA LEU A 310 28.76 -5.19 -5.65
C LEU A 310 28.51 -3.91 -4.85
N PRO A 311 28.70 -2.70 -5.41
CA PRO A 311 28.20 -1.45 -4.82
C PRO A 311 26.72 -1.50 -4.43
N ALA A 312 25.83 -1.91 -5.34
CA ALA A 312 24.39 -1.99 -5.03
C ALA A 312 24.07 -3.05 -3.96
N LEU A 313 24.82 -4.16 -3.92
CA LEU A 313 24.74 -5.14 -2.84
C LEU A 313 25.18 -4.54 -1.50
N TRP A 314 26.26 -3.77 -1.48
CA TRP A 314 26.72 -3.09 -0.28
C TRP A 314 25.69 -2.06 0.22
N ASP A 315 25.08 -1.29 -0.69
CA ASP A 315 24.02 -0.34 -0.35
C ASP A 315 22.82 -1.03 0.31
N GLN A 316 22.45 -2.24 -0.15
CA GLN A 316 21.42 -3.06 0.50
C GLN A 316 21.83 -3.47 1.93
N VAL A 317 23.06 -3.98 2.11
CA VAL A 317 23.59 -4.37 3.43
C VAL A 317 23.70 -3.16 4.36
N GLN A 318 24.07 -1.99 3.83
CA GLN A 318 24.18 -0.75 4.58
C GLN A 318 22.80 -0.22 5.01
N ALA A 319 21.77 -0.31 4.15
CA ALA A 319 20.40 0.04 4.54
C ALA A 319 19.86 -0.86 5.67
N ILE A 320 20.22 -2.15 5.66
CA ILE A 320 19.94 -3.08 6.76
C ILE A 320 20.73 -2.65 8.01
N TRP A 321 22.02 -2.36 7.87
CA TRP A 321 22.87 -1.87 8.96
C TRP A 321 22.29 -0.61 9.61
N ASP A 322 21.82 0.36 8.85
CA ASP A 322 21.21 1.60 9.38
C ASP A 322 19.94 1.31 10.19
N THR A 323 19.21 0.26 9.85
CA THR A 323 18.07 -0.22 10.65
C THR A 323 18.54 -0.85 11.95
N TYR A 324 19.58 -1.71 11.92
CA TYR A 324 20.19 -2.25 13.13
C TYR A 324 20.79 -1.16 14.01
N LYS A 325 21.49 -0.18 13.44
CA LYS A 325 22.10 0.93 14.16
C LYS A 325 21.06 1.74 14.91
N ARG A 326 19.93 2.08 14.28
CA ARG A 326 18.81 2.76 14.96
C ARG A 326 18.27 1.96 16.15
N LEU A 327 18.28 0.63 16.07
CA LEU A 327 17.86 -0.24 17.17
C LEU A 327 18.95 -0.33 18.26
N ILE A 328 20.23 -0.42 17.87
CA ILE A 328 21.38 -0.39 18.79
C ILE A 328 21.40 0.91 19.60
N ASP A 329 21.15 2.05 18.96
CA ASP A 329 21.10 3.37 19.60
C ASP A 329 19.93 3.49 20.59
N ARG A 330 18.89 2.68 20.41
CA ARG A 330 17.69 2.62 21.26
C ARG A 330 17.70 1.47 22.26
N ALA A 331 18.67 0.57 22.16
CA ALA A 331 18.76 -0.62 23.01
C ALA A 331 18.93 -0.20 24.47
N GLY A 332 18.15 -0.83 25.36
CA GLY A 332 18.13 -0.48 26.78
C GLY A 332 19.37 -0.97 27.54
N THR A 333 20.13 -1.91 26.96
CA THR A 333 21.28 -2.53 27.62
C THR A 333 22.46 -2.75 26.67
N GLU A 334 23.69 -2.73 27.21
CA GLU A 334 24.90 -3.05 26.44
C GLU A 334 24.91 -4.50 25.93
N VAL A 335 24.25 -5.42 26.64
CA VAL A 335 24.10 -6.82 26.22
C VAL A 335 23.25 -6.91 24.96
N GLU A 336 22.12 -6.19 24.90
CA GLU A 336 21.24 -6.11 23.72
C GLU A 336 21.97 -5.52 22.51
N LYS A 337 22.87 -4.54 22.73
CA LYS A 337 23.74 -4.01 21.67
C LYS A 337 24.67 -5.08 21.12
N VAL A 338 25.37 -5.84 21.97
CA VAL A 338 26.25 -6.94 21.52
C VAL A 338 25.47 -7.93 20.66
N TYR A 339 24.28 -8.32 21.08
CA TYR A 339 23.43 -9.21 20.31
C TYR A 339 23.18 -8.68 18.89
N LEU A 340 22.76 -7.42 18.75
CA LEU A 340 22.49 -6.79 17.45
C LEU A 340 23.73 -6.76 16.56
N TYR A 341 24.90 -6.41 17.11
CA TYR A 341 26.17 -6.43 16.39
C TYR A 341 26.55 -7.84 15.91
N VAL A 342 26.45 -8.83 16.80
CA VAL A 342 26.82 -10.23 16.51
C VAL A 342 25.87 -10.81 15.46
N HIS A 343 24.57 -10.57 15.59
CA HIS A 343 23.57 -11.06 14.64
C HIS A 343 23.81 -10.48 13.24
N PHE A 344 23.88 -9.15 13.12
CA PHE A 344 24.15 -8.49 11.85
C PHE A 344 25.44 -8.99 11.21
N TYR A 345 26.52 -9.06 11.98
CA TYR A 345 27.82 -9.51 11.47
C TYR A 345 27.77 -10.94 10.96
N ARG A 346 27.17 -11.87 11.72
CA ARG A 346 27.08 -13.27 11.31
C ARG A 346 26.23 -13.46 10.05
N SER A 347 25.10 -12.75 9.95
CA SER A 347 24.25 -12.76 8.73
C SER A 347 24.99 -12.18 7.53
N ALA A 348 25.55 -10.98 7.64
CA ALA A 348 26.29 -10.33 6.56
C ALA A 348 27.54 -11.11 6.15
N LYS A 349 28.23 -11.73 7.11
CA LYS A 349 29.36 -12.61 6.81
C LYS A 349 28.90 -13.84 6.03
N THR A 350 27.83 -14.51 6.47
CA THR A 350 27.27 -15.67 5.76
C THR A 350 26.91 -15.33 4.31
N LEU A 351 26.37 -14.14 4.07
CA LEU A 351 26.13 -13.61 2.72
C LEU A 351 27.42 -13.56 1.89
N PHE A 352 28.46 -12.86 2.37
CA PHE A 352 29.70 -12.66 1.62
C PHE A 352 30.60 -13.90 1.52
N ASP A 353 30.40 -14.89 2.39
CA ASP A 353 31.06 -16.20 2.33
C ASP A 353 30.27 -17.23 1.50
N SER A 354 29.05 -16.89 1.07
CA SER A 354 28.22 -17.81 0.29
C SER A 354 28.88 -18.15 -1.06
N ARG A 355 28.60 -19.37 -1.54
CA ARG A 355 29.16 -19.87 -2.81
C ARG A 355 28.80 -19.00 -4.01
N ALA A 356 27.71 -18.26 -3.92
CA ALA A 356 27.22 -17.39 -4.98
C ALA A 356 28.17 -16.21 -5.28
N PHE A 357 28.98 -15.79 -4.31
CA PHE A 357 29.93 -14.67 -4.48
C PHE A 357 31.40 -15.11 -4.54
N LEU A 358 31.68 -16.42 -4.49
CA LEU A 358 33.06 -16.92 -4.57
C LEU A 358 33.71 -16.54 -5.90
N GLY A 359 34.87 -15.87 -5.82
CA GLY A 359 35.66 -15.49 -6.98
C GLY A 359 35.18 -14.23 -7.73
N LEU A 360 34.20 -13.49 -7.20
CA LEU A 360 33.85 -12.18 -7.74
C LEU A 360 34.88 -11.12 -7.28
N PRO A 361 35.43 -10.31 -8.20
CA PRO A 361 36.41 -9.29 -7.85
C PRO A 361 35.75 -8.20 -6.98
N GLY A 362 36.34 -7.87 -5.84
CA GLY A 362 35.85 -6.82 -4.94
C GLY A 362 35.07 -7.31 -3.71
N VAL A 363 34.75 -8.60 -3.60
CA VAL A 363 34.08 -9.15 -2.41
C VAL A 363 34.94 -9.02 -1.16
N ASP A 364 36.25 -9.17 -1.27
CA ASP A 364 37.18 -8.98 -0.13
C ASP A 364 37.13 -7.55 0.42
N ALA A 365 36.92 -6.56 -0.44
CA ALA A 365 36.73 -5.17 -0.01
C ALA A 365 35.42 -5.01 0.77
N LEU A 366 34.33 -5.68 0.37
CA LEU A 366 33.07 -5.69 1.11
C LEU A 366 33.22 -6.35 2.49
N LYS A 367 34.00 -7.44 2.58
CA LYS A 367 34.33 -8.08 3.87
C LYS A 367 35.09 -7.10 4.78
N GLY A 368 36.08 -6.39 4.24
CA GLY A 368 36.79 -5.35 4.98
C GLY A 368 35.88 -4.21 5.45
N ASN A 369 34.93 -3.78 4.63
CA ASN A 369 33.93 -2.78 5.02
C ASN A 369 33.03 -3.28 6.16
N LEU A 370 32.58 -4.53 6.09
CA LEU A 370 31.79 -5.17 7.15
C LEU A 370 32.56 -5.23 8.47
N GLU A 371 33.84 -5.63 8.43
CA GLU A 371 34.70 -5.64 9.61
C GLU A 371 34.84 -4.24 10.20
N ASN A 372 35.05 -3.21 9.38
CA ASN A 372 35.17 -1.82 9.85
C ASN A 372 33.91 -1.32 10.57
N LEU A 373 32.72 -1.77 10.16
CA LEU A 373 31.46 -1.38 10.80
C LEU A 373 31.31 -1.97 12.22
N VAL A 374 31.73 -3.23 12.42
CA VAL A 374 31.37 -3.99 13.62
C VAL A 374 32.54 -4.18 14.60
N ASN A 375 33.77 -4.24 14.11
CA ASN A 375 34.93 -4.71 14.89
C ASN A 375 35.20 -3.85 16.13
N ALA A 376 35.38 -2.54 15.94
CA ALA A 376 35.66 -1.61 17.04
C ALA A 376 34.55 -1.56 18.11
N PRO A 377 33.26 -1.33 17.75
CA PRO A 377 32.20 -1.29 18.74
C PRO A 377 31.98 -2.63 19.44
N LEU A 378 32.03 -3.75 18.71
CA LEU A 378 31.83 -5.06 19.32
C LEU A 378 32.92 -5.37 20.35
N ARG A 379 34.19 -5.08 20.06
CA ARG A 379 35.30 -5.29 21.02
C ARG A 379 35.20 -4.42 22.26
N ALA A 380 34.76 -3.16 22.09
CA ALA A 380 34.54 -2.27 23.23
C ALA A 380 33.48 -2.86 24.17
N LEU A 381 32.39 -3.38 23.62
CA LEU A 381 31.32 -4.01 24.38
C LEU A 381 31.75 -5.33 25.04
N THR A 382 32.42 -6.22 24.31
CA THR A 382 32.87 -7.51 24.88
C THR A 382 33.92 -7.33 25.98
N GLY A 383 34.77 -6.29 25.89
CA GLY A 383 35.71 -5.94 26.96
C GLY A 383 35.05 -5.33 28.20
N ALA A 384 33.91 -4.65 28.04
CA ALA A 384 33.18 -4.02 29.14
C ALA A 384 32.29 -5.01 29.92
N ILE A 385 31.68 -5.98 29.22
CA ILE A 385 30.70 -6.90 29.81
C ILE A 385 31.40 -8.09 30.47
N PRO A 386 31.21 -8.32 31.79
CA PRO A 386 31.95 -9.37 32.53
C PRO A 386 31.85 -10.78 31.93
N VAL A 387 30.66 -11.19 31.48
CA VAL A 387 30.43 -12.51 30.88
C VAL A 387 31.08 -12.67 29.49
N LEU A 388 31.48 -11.56 28.86
CA LEU A 388 32.06 -11.53 27.51
C LEU A 388 33.56 -11.20 27.51
N LYS A 389 34.17 -10.87 28.67
CA LYS A 389 35.59 -10.47 28.78
C LYS A 389 36.58 -11.50 28.25
N GLY A 390 36.19 -12.78 28.22
CA GLY A 390 36.99 -13.87 27.65
C GLY A 390 36.97 -13.94 26.12
N CYS A 391 36.07 -13.21 25.45
CA CYS A 391 35.93 -13.24 24.00
C CYS A 391 37.00 -12.36 23.33
N ALA A 392 38.09 -13.01 22.90
CA ALA A 392 39.24 -12.38 22.24
C ALA A 392 39.65 -13.17 20.98
N GLY A 393 40.57 -12.60 20.20
CA GLY A 393 41.03 -13.15 18.92
C GLY A 393 40.60 -12.30 17.73
N ASP A 394 40.56 -12.91 16.54
CA ASP A 394 39.96 -12.32 15.33
C ASP A 394 38.46 -12.01 15.54
N LEU A 395 37.86 -11.21 14.66
CA LEU A 395 36.47 -10.78 14.81
C LEU A 395 35.49 -11.97 14.83
N ASP A 396 35.81 -13.03 14.09
CA ASP A 396 35.03 -14.26 14.03
C ASP A 396 34.97 -15.01 15.35
N ARG A 397 36.12 -15.16 16.01
CA ARG A 397 36.23 -15.75 17.35
C ARG A 397 35.49 -14.90 18.37
N VAL A 398 35.61 -13.57 18.28
CA VAL A 398 34.88 -12.66 19.17
C VAL A 398 33.38 -12.82 18.98
N ALA A 399 32.87 -12.78 17.74
CA ALA A 399 31.45 -12.92 17.44
C ALA A 399 30.89 -14.31 17.82
N SER A 400 31.65 -15.38 17.57
CA SER A 400 31.25 -16.76 17.91
C SER A 400 31.25 -17.00 19.42
N CYS A 401 32.28 -16.53 20.12
CA CYS A 401 32.35 -16.56 21.58
C CYS A 401 31.20 -15.75 22.19
N ALA A 402 30.98 -14.53 21.69
CA ALA A 402 29.90 -13.67 22.17
C ALA A 402 28.54 -14.35 21.95
N ALA A 403 28.25 -14.90 20.78
CA ALA A 403 27.02 -15.65 20.52
C ALA A 403 26.81 -16.81 21.51
N THR A 404 27.86 -17.58 21.80
CA THR A 404 27.78 -18.73 22.72
C THR A 404 27.55 -18.30 24.17
N ALA A 405 28.30 -17.29 24.63
CA ALA A 405 28.15 -16.73 25.96
C ALA A 405 26.76 -16.12 26.16
N LEU A 406 26.26 -15.43 25.13
CA LEU A 406 24.93 -14.85 25.08
C LEU A 406 23.82 -15.92 25.19
N MET A 407 23.91 -17.01 24.42
CA MET A 407 22.98 -18.16 24.57
C MET A 407 23.01 -18.75 25.99
N THR A 408 24.17 -18.81 26.62
CA THR A 408 24.31 -19.32 27.99
C THR A 408 23.63 -18.40 29.01
N VAL A 409 23.83 -17.07 28.87
CA VAL A 409 23.13 -16.06 29.68
C VAL A 409 21.62 -16.25 29.55
N ASP A 410 21.16 -16.44 28.32
CA ASP A 410 19.75 -16.62 28.00
C ASP A 410 19.11 -17.84 28.68
N GLU A 411 19.80 -18.99 28.64
CA GLU A 411 19.38 -20.21 29.35
C GLU A 411 19.35 -20.03 30.87
N VAL A 412 20.31 -19.29 31.44
CA VAL A 412 20.36 -19.03 32.89
C VAL A 412 19.26 -18.07 33.32
N VAL A 413 18.95 -17.07 32.51
CA VAL A 413 17.82 -16.14 32.76
C VAL A 413 16.50 -16.90 32.76
N LYS A 414 16.29 -17.81 31.79
CA LYS A 414 15.11 -18.71 31.77
C LYS A 414 14.98 -19.58 33.03
N ALA A 415 16.11 -20.11 33.49
CA ALA A 415 16.12 -21.07 34.57
C ALA A 415 16.01 -20.44 35.97
N LYS A 416 16.51 -19.21 36.17
CA LYS A 416 16.73 -18.67 37.53
C LYS A 416 16.37 -17.20 37.76
N GLY A 417 16.06 -16.38 36.75
CA GLY A 417 15.70 -14.97 36.95
C GLY A 417 16.79 -14.09 37.60
N GLU A 418 18.03 -14.58 37.77
CA GLU A 418 19.12 -13.85 38.44
C GLU A 418 19.98 -13.07 37.44
N VAL A 419 19.41 -12.03 36.81
CA VAL A 419 20.13 -11.23 35.80
C VAL A 419 21.22 -10.35 36.43
N GLU A 420 20.98 -9.81 37.63
CA GLU A 420 21.85 -8.83 38.30
C GLU A 420 23.27 -9.33 38.61
N LYS A 421 23.42 -10.64 38.88
CA LYS A 421 24.73 -11.26 39.17
C LYS A 421 25.58 -11.46 37.90
N LEU A 422 24.95 -11.59 36.74
CA LEU A 422 25.64 -11.81 35.46
C LEU A 422 26.02 -10.50 34.76
N THR A 423 25.29 -9.41 35.03
CA THR A 423 25.47 -8.12 34.34
C THR A 423 26.10 -7.02 35.19
N GLY A 424 26.49 -7.30 36.44
CA GLY A 424 27.27 -6.36 37.26
C GLY A 424 26.46 -5.28 37.99
N GLY A 425 25.28 -5.63 38.54
CA GLY A 425 24.74 -4.94 39.72
C GLY A 425 24.10 -3.55 39.54
N LYS A 426 23.56 -3.20 38.35
CA LYS A 426 22.53 -2.15 38.26
C LYS A 426 21.16 -2.81 38.05
N PRO A 427 20.12 -2.41 38.79
CA PRO A 427 18.81 -3.04 38.70
C PRO A 427 18.31 -2.93 37.26
N GLN A 428 18.14 -4.08 36.63
CA GLN A 428 17.48 -4.19 35.34
C GLN A 428 15.99 -4.27 35.60
N ASP A 429 15.31 -3.12 35.65
CA ASP A 429 13.87 -3.04 35.93
C ASP A 429 12.98 -3.49 34.75
N GLU A 430 13.53 -4.23 33.77
CA GLU A 430 12.72 -4.84 32.72
C GLU A 430 13.00 -6.33 32.60
N PRO A 431 11.97 -7.19 32.81
CA PRO A 431 12.14 -8.62 32.70
C PRO A 431 12.44 -8.97 31.24
N LEU A 432 13.66 -9.43 30.97
CA LEU A 432 13.88 -10.46 29.97
C LEU A 432 12.98 -11.64 30.37
N LYS A 433 11.75 -11.68 29.84
CA LYS A 433 10.73 -12.68 30.20
C LYS A 433 11.28 -14.08 29.95
N ALA A 434 11.65 -14.74 31.04
CA ALA A 434 12.29 -16.05 31.16
C ALA A 434 11.49 -17.26 30.60
N LYS A 435 10.35 -17.08 29.92
CA LYS A 435 9.44 -18.20 29.57
C LYS A 435 9.46 -18.68 28.12
N GLU A 436 10.11 -17.95 27.23
CA GLU A 436 10.22 -18.28 25.80
C GLU A 436 11.67 -17.98 25.41
N ALA A 437 12.26 -18.64 24.41
CA ALA A 437 13.66 -18.37 24.03
C ALA A 437 13.88 -16.92 23.53
N PRO A 438 14.34 -15.98 24.39
CA PRO A 438 14.40 -14.55 24.18
C PRO A 438 15.56 -14.05 23.30
N GLY A 439 16.51 -14.89 22.92
CA GLY A 439 17.68 -14.47 22.12
C GLY A 439 17.39 -14.12 20.65
N LEU A 440 16.21 -14.48 20.11
CA LEU A 440 15.81 -14.23 18.71
C LEU A 440 14.59 -13.30 18.58
N TRP A 441 13.60 -13.32 19.49
CA TRP A 441 12.27 -12.71 19.26
C TRP A 441 12.29 -11.19 18.96
N LYS A 442 12.95 -10.35 19.78
CA LYS A 442 13.01 -8.89 19.51
C LYS A 442 13.78 -8.55 18.22
N PHE A 443 14.73 -9.40 17.83
CA PHE A 443 15.59 -9.18 16.67
C PHE A 443 14.96 -9.72 15.38
N GLU A 444 14.25 -10.83 15.47
CA GLU A 444 13.37 -11.29 14.40
C GLU A 444 12.28 -10.25 14.13
N GLU A 445 11.67 -9.68 15.18
CA GLU A 445 10.73 -8.56 15.04
C GLU A 445 11.36 -7.35 14.32
N ALA A 446 12.63 -7.03 14.59
CA ALA A 446 13.34 -5.97 13.88
C ALA A 446 13.40 -6.17 12.36
N LYS A 447 13.30 -7.42 11.87
CA LYS A 447 13.32 -7.70 10.42
C LYS A 447 12.10 -7.13 9.69
N ARG A 448 11.03 -6.76 10.41
CA ARG A 448 9.84 -6.07 9.86
C ARG A 448 10.15 -4.69 9.29
N TRP A 449 11.25 -4.07 9.70
CA TRP A 449 11.70 -2.77 9.18
C TRP A 449 12.72 -2.89 8.05
N LEU A 450 13.07 -4.11 7.62
CA LEU A 450 13.99 -4.32 6.51
C LEU A 450 13.29 -4.09 5.17
N PRO A 451 13.93 -3.37 4.23
CA PRO A 451 13.39 -3.16 2.90
C PRO A 451 13.49 -4.44 2.05
N PRO A 452 12.75 -4.52 0.93
CA PRO A 452 12.96 -5.57 -0.06
C PRO A 452 14.42 -5.61 -0.50
N SER A 453 14.94 -6.82 -0.66
CA SER A 453 16.33 -7.06 -1.05
C SER A 453 16.44 -8.17 -2.07
N SER A 454 17.67 -8.41 -2.52
CA SER A 454 18.00 -9.54 -3.39
C SER A 454 17.86 -10.88 -2.64
N LEU A 455 17.64 -11.96 -3.40
CA LEU A 455 17.42 -13.29 -2.80
C LEU A 455 18.54 -13.76 -1.84
N PRO A 456 19.85 -13.60 -2.16
CA PRO A 456 20.90 -13.95 -1.21
C PRO A 456 20.82 -13.19 0.12
N VAL A 457 20.37 -11.93 0.10
CA VAL A 457 20.21 -11.11 1.31
C VAL A 457 19.04 -11.62 2.15
N TYR A 458 17.92 -12.00 1.53
CA TYR A 458 16.80 -12.62 2.25
C TYR A 458 17.18 -13.92 2.93
N GLU A 459 17.98 -14.76 2.28
CA GLU A 459 18.49 -16.00 2.87
C GLU A 459 19.42 -15.70 4.07
N ALA A 460 20.40 -14.82 3.89
CA ALA A 460 21.40 -14.54 4.92
C ALA A 460 20.81 -13.88 6.18
N PHE A 461 19.76 -13.06 6.01
CA PHE A 461 19.10 -12.35 7.11
C PHE A 461 17.81 -13.02 7.57
N GLY A 462 17.23 -13.97 6.83
CA GLY A 462 16.03 -14.72 7.22
C GLY A 462 14.76 -13.87 7.28
N TYR A 463 14.36 -13.26 6.16
CA TYR A 463 13.10 -12.52 6.03
C TYR A 463 12.61 -12.45 4.58
N ALA A 464 11.35 -12.07 4.36
CA ALA A 464 10.81 -11.77 3.04
C ALA A 464 9.89 -10.56 3.07
N THR A 465 9.89 -9.75 2.00
CA THR A 465 8.92 -8.67 1.83
C THR A 465 7.75 -9.10 0.96
N PHE A 466 6.54 -8.73 1.34
CA PHE A 466 5.31 -9.02 0.60
C PHE A 466 4.66 -7.74 0.10
N PHE A 467 4.27 -7.73 -1.17
CA PHE A 467 3.21 -6.85 -1.65
C PHE A 467 1.86 -7.43 -1.27
N GLN A 468 0.95 -6.59 -0.79
CA GLN A 468 -0.41 -6.99 -0.40
C GLN A 468 -1.43 -6.02 -1.00
N GLY A 469 -2.44 -6.54 -1.67
CA GLY A 469 -3.62 -5.81 -2.14
C GLY A 469 -4.87 -6.28 -1.40
N THR A 470 -5.59 -5.37 -0.74
CA THR A 470 -6.74 -5.67 0.13
C THR A 470 -7.84 -4.63 -0.09
N ASN A 471 -9.12 -5.03 -0.06
CA ASN A 471 -10.21 -4.06 -0.10
C ASN A 471 -10.68 -3.67 1.31
N PHE A 472 -10.94 -2.39 1.48
CA PHE A 472 -11.57 -1.83 2.66
C PHE A 472 -12.91 -1.25 2.28
N LEU A 473 -13.95 -1.57 3.05
CA LEU A 473 -15.19 -0.82 2.99
C LEU A 473 -14.91 0.60 3.49
N GLU A 474 -15.15 1.58 2.65
CA GLU A 474 -14.91 2.97 3.01
C GLU A 474 -16.16 3.82 2.82
N VAL A 475 -16.35 4.75 3.76
CA VAL A 475 -17.34 5.83 3.66
C VAL A 475 -16.57 7.14 3.57
N THR A 476 -16.61 7.77 2.39
CA THR A 476 -15.94 9.04 2.08
C THR A 476 -16.65 9.80 0.95
N THR A 477 -16.01 10.82 0.43
CA THR A 477 -16.41 11.58 -0.75
C THR A 477 -15.44 11.32 -1.92
N VAL A 478 -15.85 11.72 -3.11
CA VAL A 478 -15.03 11.73 -4.32
C VAL A 478 -14.92 13.19 -4.78
N PRO A 479 -13.76 13.85 -4.60
CA PRO A 479 -12.49 13.33 -4.10
C PRO A 479 -12.49 13.10 -2.58
N ASP A 480 -11.61 12.21 -2.10
CA ASP A 480 -11.52 11.85 -0.68
C ASP A 480 -10.97 13.01 0.16
N ILE A 481 -11.82 13.62 0.98
CA ILE A 481 -11.46 14.76 1.85
C ILE A 481 -10.42 14.36 2.91
N ARG A 482 -10.33 13.07 3.27
CA ARG A 482 -9.44 12.56 4.35
C ARG A 482 -8.01 12.32 3.90
N ASN A 483 -7.73 12.31 2.60
CA ASN A 483 -6.40 12.01 2.04
C ASN A 483 -5.37 13.13 2.24
N VAL A 484 -5.65 14.09 3.14
CA VAL A 484 -4.72 15.14 3.53
C VAL A 484 -4.26 14.89 4.96
N ASP A 485 -2.94 14.79 5.10
CA ASP A 485 -2.32 15.04 6.39
C ASP A 485 -2.34 16.55 6.65
N LEU A 486 -3.33 17.01 7.42
CA LEU A 486 -3.49 18.43 7.78
C LEU A 486 -2.24 18.97 8.50
N SER A 487 -1.37 18.10 9.05
CA SER A 487 -0.09 18.50 9.65
C SER A 487 1.00 18.85 8.63
N GLN A 488 0.82 18.48 7.35
CA GLN A 488 1.75 18.76 6.25
C GLN A 488 1.22 19.84 5.27
N VAL A 489 0.05 20.40 5.55
CA VAL A 489 -0.53 21.49 4.77
C VAL A 489 0.18 22.80 5.12
N ASN A 490 0.97 23.31 4.18
CA ASN A 490 1.52 24.67 4.22
C ASN A 490 0.83 25.56 3.17
N LEU A 491 1.10 26.87 3.21
CA LEU A 491 0.54 27.86 2.26
C LEU A 491 0.76 27.48 0.78
N GLY A 492 1.85 26.76 0.46
CA GLY A 492 2.16 26.30 -0.90
C GLY A 492 1.30 25.13 -1.37
N ASN A 493 0.96 24.19 -0.47
CA ASN A 493 0.20 22.98 -0.80
C ASN A 493 -1.31 23.13 -0.57
N TRP A 494 -1.73 24.09 0.27
CA TRP A 494 -3.13 24.41 0.55
C TRP A 494 -3.92 24.80 -0.71
N MET A 495 -3.35 25.67 -1.55
CA MET A 495 -4.04 26.17 -2.75
C MET A 495 -4.35 25.05 -3.74
N GLY A 496 -3.41 24.11 -3.93
CA GLY A 496 -3.62 22.94 -4.78
C GLY A 496 -4.68 21.99 -4.22
N TRP A 497 -4.71 21.79 -2.89
CA TRP A 497 -5.75 20.99 -2.24
C TRP A 497 -7.13 21.62 -2.34
N ALA A 498 -7.24 22.91 -1.98
CA ALA A 498 -8.50 23.65 -2.05
C ALA A 498 -9.03 23.67 -3.48
N TRP A 499 -8.15 23.85 -4.47
CA TRP A 499 -8.52 23.75 -5.88
C TRP A 499 -9.04 22.36 -6.25
N GLY A 500 -8.41 21.28 -5.79
CA GLY A 500 -8.88 19.91 -6.00
C GLY A 500 -10.30 19.67 -5.47
N GLN A 501 -10.57 20.12 -4.24
CA GLN A 501 -11.92 20.01 -3.65
C GLN A 501 -12.95 20.88 -4.37
N LEU A 502 -12.61 22.14 -4.66
CA LEU A 502 -13.51 23.07 -5.36
C LEU A 502 -13.79 22.65 -6.80
N SER A 503 -12.81 22.04 -7.48
CA SER A 503 -12.95 21.57 -8.87
C SER A 503 -13.91 20.39 -9.02
N ARG A 504 -14.32 19.78 -7.91
CA ARG A 504 -15.19 18.60 -7.87
C ARG A 504 -16.51 18.85 -7.15
N LEU A 505 -16.88 20.11 -6.96
CA LEU A 505 -18.19 20.46 -6.44
C LEU A 505 -19.28 20.12 -7.46
N VAL A 506 -20.40 19.60 -6.95
CA VAL A 506 -21.61 19.37 -7.73
C VAL A 506 -22.33 20.70 -7.90
N VAL A 507 -22.15 21.33 -9.05
CA VAL A 507 -22.68 22.66 -9.32
C VAL A 507 -23.38 22.78 -10.67
N TYR A 508 -24.41 23.63 -10.71
CA TYR A 508 -25.08 24.04 -11.93
C TYR A 508 -24.59 25.42 -12.39
N TRP A 509 -24.14 25.52 -13.64
CA TRP A 509 -23.70 26.76 -14.26
C TRP A 509 -24.88 27.45 -14.94
N HIS A 510 -25.30 28.59 -14.38
CA HIS A 510 -26.34 29.44 -14.98
C HIS A 510 -25.72 30.64 -15.70
N THR A 511 -26.45 31.21 -16.66
CA THR A 511 -26.01 32.38 -17.41
C THR A 511 -27.03 33.51 -17.22
N PRO A 512 -26.67 34.63 -16.56
CA PRO A 512 -27.57 35.78 -16.44
C PRO A 512 -27.76 36.48 -17.79
N LEU A 513 -28.87 37.19 -17.92
CA LEU A 513 -29.24 37.90 -19.16
C LEU A 513 -29.35 39.42 -18.95
N THR A 514 -28.92 40.17 -19.95
CA THR A 514 -29.25 41.59 -20.10
C THR A 514 -30.26 41.74 -21.22
N ILE A 515 -31.38 42.38 -20.91
CA ILE A 515 -32.43 42.74 -21.88
C ILE A 515 -32.27 44.23 -22.18
N ASP A 516 -31.87 44.57 -23.39
CA ASP A 516 -31.65 45.96 -23.82
C ASP A 516 -32.77 46.38 -24.79
N ILE A 517 -33.53 47.40 -24.38
CA ILE A 517 -34.61 48.01 -25.15
C ILE A 517 -34.07 49.30 -25.77
N ARG A 518 -33.79 49.24 -27.08
CA ARG A 518 -33.30 50.40 -27.83
C ARG A 518 -34.41 50.99 -28.69
N VAL A 519 -34.62 52.29 -28.51
CA VAL A 519 -35.66 53.07 -29.22
C VAL A 519 -35.03 53.93 -30.34
N GLU A 520 -33.73 54.25 -30.26
CA GLU A 520 -33.09 55.24 -31.14
C GLU A 520 -32.71 54.72 -32.54
N TYR A 521 -32.61 53.41 -32.75
CA TYR A 521 -32.05 52.85 -34.00
C TYR A 521 -32.90 51.77 -34.68
N CYS A 522 -34.07 51.40 -34.14
CA CYS A 522 -34.95 50.32 -34.63
C CYS A 522 -36.31 50.37 -33.86
N PRO A 523 -37.51 50.22 -34.46
CA PRO A 523 -38.78 50.29 -33.72
C PRO A 523 -38.84 49.14 -32.70
N PRO A 524 -39.24 49.43 -31.45
CA PRO A 524 -38.51 49.00 -30.24
C PRO A 524 -37.86 47.63 -30.39
N CYS A 525 -36.54 47.62 -30.57
CA CYS A 525 -35.80 46.37 -30.71
C CYS A 525 -35.33 45.92 -29.33
N VAL A 526 -35.91 44.80 -28.89
CA VAL A 526 -35.59 44.14 -27.62
C VAL A 526 -34.51 43.10 -27.90
N ILE A 527 -33.32 43.31 -27.36
CA ILE A 527 -32.18 42.40 -27.53
C ILE A 527 -31.89 41.77 -26.18
N ALA A 528 -31.99 40.45 -26.08
CA ALA A 528 -31.54 39.70 -24.92
C ALA A 528 -30.18 39.06 -25.23
N TYR A 529 -29.18 39.34 -24.39
CA TYR A 529 -27.84 38.77 -24.52
C TYR A 529 -27.27 38.36 -23.17
N PRO A 530 -26.33 37.39 -23.12
CA PRO A 530 -25.64 37.03 -21.89
C PRO A 530 -24.98 38.26 -21.26
N SER A 531 -25.19 38.46 -19.96
CA SER A 531 -24.59 39.59 -19.26
C SER A 531 -23.07 39.52 -19.29
N LEU A 532 -22.42 40.67 -19.46
CA LEU A 532 -20.97 40.72 -19.56
C LEU A 532 -20.32 40.36 -18.20
N PRO A 533 -19.17 39.67 -18.19
CA PRO A 533 -18.49 39.22 -16.97
C PRO A 533 -18.05 40.36 -16.01
N LEU A 534 -18.12 41.61 -16.46
CA LEU A 534 -17.70 42.80 -15.72
C LEU A 534 -18.69 43.23 -14.62
N GLU A 535 -19.88 42.63 -14.56
CA GLU A 535 -20.96 43.03 -13.64
C GLU A 535 -20.93 42.30 -12.29
N GLY A 536 -19.95 41.42 -12.10
CA GLY A 536 -19.75 40.63 -10.88
C GLY A 536 -19.58 39.14 -11.19
N PRO A 537 -19.06 38.34 -10.24
CA PRO A 537 -18.86 36.92 -10.46
C PRO A 537 -20.23 36.22 -10.58
N VAL A 538 -20.48 35.59 -11.73
CA VAL A 538 -21.51 34.56 -11.84
C VAL A 538 -21.11 33.42 -10.91
N GLN A 539 -21.92 33.16 -9.90
CA GLN A 539 -21.65 32.09 -8.95
C GLN A 539 -22.39 30.83 -9.40
N PRO A 540 -21.69 29.69 -9.55
CA PRO A 540 -22.35 28.44 -9.83
C PRO A 540 -23.23 28.03 -8.63
N LEU A 541 -24.36 27.39 -8.90
CA LEU A 541 -25.30 26.98 -7.87
C LEU A 541 -24.91 25.61 -7.34
N GLY A 542 -24.61 25.50 -6.05
CA GLY A 542 -24.38 24.20 -5.41
C GLY A 542 -25.65 23.37 -5.39
N VAL A 543 -25.55 22.12 -5.84
CA VAL A 543 -26.65 21.14 -5.83
C VAL A 543 -26.27 20.02 -4.86
N PRO A 544 -27.12 19.66 -3.88
CA PRO A 544 -26.89 18.52 -3.00
C PRO A 544 -26.56 17.25 -3.79
N PRO A 545 -25.61 16.42 -3.34
CA PRO A 545 -24.92 16.47 -2.04
C PRO A 545 -23.72 17.45 -1.95
N TYR A 546 -23.54 18.35 -2.92
CA TYR A 546 -22.42 19.30 -3.07
C TYR A 546 -21.06 18.66 -3.34
N VAL A 547 -20.81 17.47 -2.79
CA VAL A 547 -19.68 16.59 -3.02
C VAL A 547 -20.19 15.17 -3.20
N LEU A 548 -19.57 14.39 -4.08
CA LEU A 548 -20.07 13.06 -4.41
C LEU A 548 -19.77 12.07 -3.29
N PRO A 549 -20.79 11.42 -2.68
CA PRO A 549 -20.54 10.41 -1.65
C PRO A 549 -20.07 9.10 -2.28
N PHE A 550 -19.26 8.37 -1.53
CA PHE A 550 -18.80 7.02 -1.84
C PHE A 550 -18.85 6.17 -0.57
N ALA A 551 -19.61 5.08 -0.62
CA ALA A 551 -19.84 4.17 0.50
C ALA A 551 -19.73 2.72 0.02
N LEU A 552 -18.57 2.36 -0.51
CA LEU A 552 -18.30 1.06 -1.14
C LEU A 552 -16.86 0.64 -0.86
N GLU A 553 -16.44 -0.51 -1.40
CA GLU A 553 -15.07 -0.98 -1.21
C GLU A 553 -14.08 -0.22 -2.09
N ARG A 554 -12.93 0.12 -1.49
CA ARG A 554 -11.75 0.62 -2.19
C ARG A 554 -10.56 -0.30 -1.95
N THR A 555 -9.80 -0.59 -2.99
CA THR A 555 -8.58 -1.38 -2.90
C THR A 555 -7.42 -0.55 -2.40
N HIS A 556 -6.71 -1.05 -1.41
CA HIS A 556 -5.48 -0.50 -0.87
C HIS A 556 -4.33 -1.49 -1.04
N TRP A 557 -3.13 -0.95 -1.22
CA TRP A 557 -1.91 -1.76 -1.27
C TRP A 557 -0.87 -1.31 -0.23
N ARG A 558 -0.04 -2.26 0.19
CA ARG A 558 1.13 -2.06 1.07
C ARG A 558 2.24 -3.03 0.75
N TRP A 559 3.47 -2.69 1.16
CA TRP A 559 4.57 -3.64 1.25
C TRP A 559 4.92 -3.87 2.71
N VAL A 560 5.02 -5.12 3.13
CA VAL A 560 5.29 -5.50 4.52
C VAL A 560 6.45 -6.49 4.57
N SER A 561 7.42 -6.27 5.45
CA SER A 561 8.47 -7.25 5.70
C SER A 561 8.01 -8.23 6.78
N VAL A 562 8.25 -9.51 6.52
CA VAL A 562 7.84 -10.62 7.36
C VAL A 562 9.11 -11.42 7.71
N PRO A 563 9.47 -11.50 9.00
CA PRO A 563 10.60 -12.32 9.44
C PRO A 563 10.31 -13.81 9.21
N GLU A 564 11.36 -14.62 9.10
CA GLU A 564 11.21 -16.07 9.05
C GLU A 564 10.52 -16.62 10.30
N GLY A 565 9.59 -17.57 10.14
CA GLY A 565 8.83 -18.12 11.25
C GLY A 565 7.70 -17.22 11.76
N TYR A 566 7.38 -16.12 11.06
CA TYR A 566 6.25 -15.24 11.39
C TYR A 566 5.10 -15.38 10.39
N GLU A 567 3.93 -14.96 10.86
CA GLU A 567 2.72 -14.87 10.05
C GLU A 567 2.74 -13.63 9.16
N VAL A 568 2.19 -13.77 7.96
CA VAL A 568 1.99 -12.64 7.04
C VAL A 568 0.86 -11.75 7.58
N PRO A 569 1.12 -10.48 7.97
CA PRO A 569 0.11 -9.65 8.62
C PRO A 569 -1.09 -9.34 7.71
N GLY A 570 -2.29 -9.31 8.28
CA GLY A 570 -3.53 -8.96 7.58
C GLY A 570 -4.04 -10.01 6.59
N VAL A 571 -3.52 -11.23 6.64
CA VAL A 571 -3.90 -12.34 5.76
C VAL A 571 -4.51 -13.47 6.57
N ARG A 572 -5.64 -14.03 6.11
CA ARG A 572 -6.35 -15.13 6.75
C ARG A 572 -6.69 -16.22 5.73
N GLY A 573 -6.89 -17.46 6.21
CA GLY A 573 -7.30 -18.62 5.40
C GLY A 573 -6.16 -19.26 4.58
N ALA A 574 -6.46 -20.00 3.50
CA ALA A 574 -5.46 -20.72 2.69
C ALA A 574 -5.01 -20.00 1.39
N PRO A 575 -3.76 -20.19 0.93
CA PRO A 575 -3.31 -19.73 -0.39
C PRO A 575 -4.04 -20.41 -1.56
N TYR A 576 -4.08 -19.73 -2.70
CA TYR A 576 -4.65 -20.23 -3.95
C TYR A 576 -6.15 -20.55 -3.92
N THR A 577 -6.88 -19.94 -2.99
CA THR A 577 -8.33 -20.09 -2.87
C THR A 577 -8.99 -18.73 -2.90
N LEU A 578 -9.85 -18.53 -3.90
CA LEU A 578 -10.68 -17.33 -4.04
C LEU A 578 -12.08 -17.64 -3.52
N VAL A 579 -12.63 -16.74 -2.70
CA VAL A 579 -14.00 -16.83 -2.19
C VAL A 579 -14.76 -15.57 -2.61
N SER A 580 -15.16 -15.47 -3.88
CA SER A 580 -16.08 -14.43 -4.41
C SER A 580 -16.48 -14.64 -5.88
N ASP A 581 -17.44 -13.84 -6.35
CA ASP A 581 -17.85 -13.71 -7.77
C ASP A 581 -16.73 -13.26 -8.72
N LEU A 582 -15.58 -12.82 -8.17
CA LEU A 582 -14.38 -12.53 -8.96
C LEU A 582 -13.65 -13.80 -9.43
N SER A 583 -14.08 -14.98 -8.94
CA SER A 583 -13.64 -16.28 -9.46
C SER A 583 -13.88 -16.44 -10.97
N ALA A 584 -14.90 -15.78 -11.53
CA ALA A 584 -15.14 -15.74 -12.98
C ALA A 584 -14.05 -15.01 -13.78
N TYR A 585 -13.25 -14.17 -13.11
CA TYR A 585 -12.16 -13.39 -13.72
C TYR A 585 -10.77 -13.92 -13.33
N ALA A 586 -10.71 -14.96 -12.50
CA ALA A 586 -9.46 -15.50 -12.01
C ALA A 586 -9.00 -16.68 -12.88
N LEU A 587 -7.76 -16.58 -13.38
CA LEU A 587 -7.05 -17.72 -13.93
C LEU A 587 -6.84 -18.78 -12.84
N ASP A 588 -6.81 -20.06 -13.22
CA ASP A 588 -6.31 -21.10 -12.32
C ASP A 588 -4.78 -20.94 -12.16
N LEU A 589 -4.41 -20.13 -11.17
CA LEU A 589 -3.02 -19.82 -10.85
C LEU A 589 -2.25 -21.08 -10.42
N ARG A 590 -2.93 -22.10 -9.88
CA ARG A 590 -2.27 -23.37 -9.52
C ARG A 590 -1.76 -24.07 -10.77
N ALA A 591 -2.60 -24.13 -11.82
CA ALA A 591 -2.20 -24.70 -13.11
C ALA A 591 -1.03 -23.93 -13.75
N LEU A 592 -1.00 -22.60 -13.58
CA LEU A 592 0.10 -21.77 -14.07
C LEU A 592 1.43 -22.02 -13.33
N TYR A 593 1.38 -22.15 -12.00
CA TYR A 593 2.59 -22.24 -11.17
C TYR A 593 3.15 -23.64 -11.06
N ARG A 594 2.32 -24.67 -11.20
CA ARG A 594 2.74 -26.07 -11.21
C ARG A 594 3.99 -26.36 -12.08
N PRO A 595 4.01 -25.98 -13.38
CA PRO A 595 5.19 -26.21 -14.23
C PRO A 595 6.42 -25.41 -13.79
N LEU A 596 6.23 -24.19 -13.28
CA LEU A 596 7.30 -23.29 -12.84
C LEU A 596 8.00 -23.79 -11.58
N LEU A 597 7.24 -24.38 -10.67
CA LEU A 597 7.73 -24.89 -9.39
C LEU A 597 8.27 -26.34 -9.52
N GLY A 598 7.80 -27.09 -10.52
CA GLY A 598 8.32 -28.42 -10.82
C GLY A 598 7.78 -29.57 -9.96
N ARG A 599 6.53 -29.47 -9.52
CA ARG A 599 5.83 -30.50 -8.74
C ARG A 599 4.40 -30.73 -9.22
#